data_AF-A0A1G6ZR26-F1
#
_entry.id   AF-A0A1G6ZR26-F1
#
_cell.length_a   1.000
_cell.length_b   1.000
_cell.length_c   1.000
_cell.angle_alpha   90.00
_cell.angle_beta   90.00
_cell.angle_gamma   90.00
#
_symmetry.space_group_name_H-M   'P 1'
#
loop_
_entity.id
_entity.type
_entity.pdbx_description
1 polymer ?
#
loop_
_entity_poly.entity_id
_entity_poly.type
_entity_poly.pdbx_seq_one_letter_code
_entity_poly.pdbx_strand_id
1 'polypeptide(L)'
;MKEVLRVCMGSACHVKGAPAVVRTLKQALKDAQLTDRVELAGRFCADECDRGVVVELPDGEKLYEVGPADVAMIIERLTQQGG
;
A
#
# COMPACT_ATOMS: atom_id res chain seq x y z
N MET A 1 7.40 15.42 -7.87
CA MET A 1 6.99 15.09 -6.48
C MET A 1 6.61 13.62 -6.50
N LYS A 2 7.12 12.81 -5.58
CA LYS A 2 6.82 11.37 -5.57
C LYS A 2 5.51 11.12 -4.83
N GLU A 3 4.70 10.23 -5.35
CA GLU A 3 3.49 9.74 -4.72
C GLU A 3 3.85 8.87 -3.52
N VAL A 4 3.26 9.11 -2.35
CA VAL A 4 3.57 8.34 -1.15
C VAL A 4 2.41 7.43 -0.80
N LEU A 5 2.61 6.13 -0.95
CA LEU A 5 1.63 5.11 -0.57
C LEU A 5 1.86 4.72 0.89
N ARG A 6 0.86 4.96 1.74
CA ARG A 6 0.99 4.77 3.18
C ARG A 6 0.35 3.47 3.62
N VAL A 7 1.12 2.57 4.22
CA VAL A 7 0.60 1.30 4.74
C VAL A 7 0.55 1.33 6.26
N CYS A 8 -0.59 0.94 6.83
CA CYS A 8 -0.72 0.81 8.27
C CYS A 8 0.13 -0.36 8.77
N MET A 9 1.15 -0.05 9.57
CA MET A 9 2.03 -1.03 10.21
C MET A 9 1.81 -1.09 11.73
N GLY A 10 0.58 -0.84 12.19
CA GLY A 10 0.22 -1.07 13.60
C GLY A 10 0.37 -2.54 13.99
N SER A 11 0.48 -2.82 15.29
CA SER A 11 0.62 -4.18 15.85
C SER A 11 -0.48 -5.14 15.36
N ALA A 12 -1.73 -4.69 15.26
CA ALA A 12 -2.84 -5.48 14.71
C ALA A 12 -2.67 -5.79 13.21
N CYS A 13 -2.23 -4.81 12.40
CA CYS A 13 -2.00 -5.00 10.97
C CYS A 13 -0.78 -5.90 10.70
N HIS A 14 0.25 -5.84 11.55
CA HIS A 14 1.42 -6.71 11.44
C HIS A 14 1.03 -8.19 11.58
N VAL A 15 0.20 -8.52 12.58
CA VAL A 15 -0.29 -9.89 12.82
C VAL A 15 -1.20 -10.36 11.68
N LYS A 16 -1.99 -9.46 11.08
CA LYS A 16 -2.86 -9.78 9.93
C LYS A 16 -2.12 -9.98 8.59
N GLY A 17 -0.81 -9.76 8.53
CA GLY A 17 -0.03 -10.01 7.31
C GLY A 17 0.35 -8.75 6.52
N ALA A 18 0.28 -7.55 7.11
CA ALA A 18 0.84 -6.33 6.53
C ALA A 18 2.27 -6.49 5.97
N PRO A 19 3.24 -7.17 6.63
CA PRO A 19 4.58 -7.34 6.06
C PRO A 19 4.59 -8.13 4.74
N ALA A 20 3.66 -9.07 4.55
CA ALA A 20 3.54 -9.80 3.29
C ALA A 20 3.04 -8.87 2.17
N VAL A 21 2.01 -8.07 2.46
CA VAL A 21 1.46 -7.07 1.53
C VAL A 21 2.55 -6.08 1.12
N VAL A 22 3.28 -5.48 2.07
CA VAL A 22 4.37 -4.52 1.78
C VAL A 22 5.46 -5.14 0.90
N ARG A 23 5.84 -6.40 1.15
CA ARG A 23 6.82 -7.11 0.30
C ARG A 23 6.32 -7.25 -1.12
N THR A 24 5.09 -7.73 -1.31
CA THR A 24 4.49 -7.89 -2.63
C THR A 24 4.36 -6.55 -3.34
N LEU A 25 3.93 -5.50 -2.63
CA LEU A 25 3.78 -4.14 -3.16
C LEU A 25 5.12 -3.58 -3.62
N LYS A 26 6.18 -3.78 -2.82
CA LYS A 26 7.53 -3.35 -3.18
C LYS A 26 8.10 -4.10 -4.39
N GLN A 27 7.79 -5.39 -4.54
CA GLN A 27 8.18 -6.17 -5.73
C GLN A 27 7.43 -5.70 -6.97
N ALA A 28 6.10 -5.54 -6.87
CA ALA A 28 5.28 -5.12 -8.00
C ALA A 28 5.58 -3.68 -8.46
N LEU A 29 5.88 -2.75 -7.53
CA LEU A 29 6.38 -1.41 -7.86
C LEU A 29 7.72 -1.47 -8.61
N LYS A 30 8.60 -2.40 -8.23
CA LYS A 30 9.92 -2.55 -8.87
C LYS A 30 9.77 -3.13 -10.27
N ASP A 31 8.91 -4.13 -10.43
CA ASP A 31 8.58 -4.75 -11.72
C ASP A 31 7.97 -3.72 -12.69
N ALA A 32 7.04 -2.90 -12.20
CA ALA A 32 6.44 -1.80 -12.96
C ALA A 32 7.35 -0.56 -13.12
N GLN A 33 8.58 -0.58 -12.59
CA GLN A 33 9.49 0.58 -12.51
C GLN A 33 8.87 1.85 -11.87
N LEU A 34 7.79 1.70 -11.10
CA LEU A 34 7.10 2.79 -10.41
C LEU A 34 7.82 3.24 -9.15
N THR A 35 8.83 2.52 -8.65
CA THR A 35 9.62 2.93 -7.48
C THR A 35 10.25 4.33 -7.59
N ASP A 36 10.41 4.89 -8.79
CA ASP A 36 10.87 6.26 -8.93
C ASP A 36 9.72 7.30 -8.80
N ARG A 37 8.49 6.91 -9.11
CA ARG A 37 7.29 7.75 -8.99
C ARG A 37 6.59 7.59 -7.64
N VAL A 38 6.51 6.37 -7.13
CA VAL A 38 5.77 5.98 -5.93
C VAL A 38 6.73 5.45 -4.86
N GLU A 39 6.61 6.01 -3.67
CA GLU A 39 7.34 5.60 -2.47
C GLU A 39 6.39 4.93 -1.45
N LEU A 40 6.82 3.80 -0.90
CA LEU A 40 6.12 3.10 0.16
C LEU A 40 6.52 3.67 1.52
N ALA A 41 5.58 4.29 2.23
CA ALA A 41 5.77 4.77 3.59
C ALA A 41 4.90 3.98 4.59
N GLY A 42 5.43 3.75 5.78
CA GLY A 42 4.64 3.22 6.89
C GLY A 42 3.93 4.34 7.63
N ARG A 43 2.63 4.19 7.88
CA ARG A 43 1.89 5.04 8.82
C ARG A 43 1.56 4.25 10.08
N PHE A 44 1.72 4.89 11.23
CA PHE A 44 1.38 4.33 12.53
C PHE A 44 -0.01 4.80 12.97
N CYS A 45 -0.84 3.86 13.43
CA CYS A 45 -2.20 4.03 13.93
C CYS A 45 -3.18 4.78 12.99
N ALA A 46 -4.05 4.01 12.33
CA ALA A 46 -5.21 4.54 11.61
C ALA A 46 -6.51 4.54 12.44
N ASP A 47 -6.46 4.16 13.73
CA ASP A 47 -7.63 3.82 14.57
C ASP A 47 -8.51 2.67 14.03
N GLU A 48 -8.18 2.13 12.85
CA GLU A 48 -8.93 1.08 12.15
C GLU A 48 -8.25 -0.29 12.30
N CYS A 49 -7.79 -0.62 13.52
CA CYS A 49 -7.14 -1.90 13.84
C CYS A 49 -8.03 -3.12 13.53
N ASP A 50 -9.34 -2.95 13.54
CA ASP A 50 -10.32 -4.00 13.25
C ASP A 50 -10.31 -4.41 11.76
N ARG A 51 -10.08 -3.45 10.85
CA ARG A 51 -10.13 -3.62 9.38
C ARG A 51 -8.76 -3.60 8.69
N GLY A 52 -7.69 -3.90 9.44
CA GLY A 52 -6.36 -4.12 8.86
C GLY A 52 -6.36 -5.28 7.84
N VAL A 53 -5.55 -5.27 6.79
CA VAL A 53 -4.47 -4.32 6.42
C VAL A 53 -5.05 -3.07 5.72
N VAL A 54 -4.69 -1.88 6.22
CA VAL A 54 -5.12 -0.61 5.62
C VAL A 54 -4.00 -0.02 4.76
N VAL A 55 -4.32 0.34 3.51
CA VAL A 55 -3.42 0.99 2.57
C VAL A 55 -4.05 2.29 2.08
N GLU A 56 -3.36 3.40 2.28
CA GLU A 56 -3.77 4.71 1.79
C GLU A 56 -2.99 5.03 0.51
N LEU A 57 -3.73 5.26 -0.57
CA LEU A 57 -3.23 5.68 -1.85
C LEU A 57 -2.79 7.15 -1.80
N PRO A 58 -1.83 7.55 -2.65
CA PRO A 58 -1.37 8.93 -2.76
C PRO A 58 -2.49 9.94 -3.07
N ASP A 59 -3.56 9.51 -3.74
CA ASP A 59 -4.73 10.33 -4.07
C ASP A 59 -5.64 10.63 -2.84
N GLY A 60 -5.39 9.97 -1.71
CA GLY A 60 -6.18 10.11 -0.47
C GLY A 60 -7.24 9.02 -0.26
N GLU A 61 -7.40 8.11 -1.23
CA GLU A 61 -8.25 6.93 -1.10
C GLU A 61 -7.66 5.90 -0.12
N LYS A 62 -8.50 5.30 0.72
CA LYS A 62 -8.11 4.28 1.71
C LYS A 62 -8.72 2.95 1.35
N LEU A 63 -7.86 1.95 1.21
CA LEU A 63 -8.21 0.56 1.00
C LEU A 63 -8.09 -0.19 2.32
N TYR A 64 -9.06 -1.06 2.57
CA TYR A 64 -9.19 -1.87 3.78
C TYR A 64 -9.08 -3.34 3.42
N GLU A 65 -8.67 -4.19 4.37
CA GLU A 65 -8.55 -5.63 4.17
C GLU A 65 -7.67 -6.01 2.95
N VAL A 66 -6.64 -5.21 2.66
CA VAL A 66 -5.81 -5.40 1.47
C VAL A 66 -4.98 -6.67 1.60
N GLY A 67 -5.16 -7.58 0.65
CA GLY A 67 -4.38 -8.80 0.54
C GLY A 67 -3.18 -8.66 -0.40
N PRO A 68 -2.31 -9.68 -0.45
CA PRO A 68 -1.26 -9.76 -1.46
C PRO A 68 -1.79 -9.87 -2.90
N ALA A 69 -3.04 -10.31 -3.09
CA ALA A 69 -3.68 -10.35 -4.41
C ALA A 69 -4.10 -8.95 -4.90
N ASP A 70 -4.61 -8.11 -4.01
CA ASP A 70 -5.04 -6.73 -4.33
C ASP A 70 -3.88 -5.81 -4.70
N VAL A 71 -2.65 -6.17 -4.32
CA VAL A 71 -1.44 -5.42 -4.68
C VAL A 71 -1.35 -5.19 -6.19
N ALA A 72 -1.65 -6.19 -7.01
CA ALA A 72 -1.58 -6.05 -8.46
C ALA A 72 -2.52 -4.94 -8.96
N MET A 73 -3.76 -4.92 -8.45
CA MET A 73 -4.76 -3.91 -8.78
C MET A 73 -4.33 -2.50 -8.35
N ILE A 74 -3.70 -2.38 -7.16
CA ILE A 74 -3.17 -1.09 -6.67
C ILE A 74 -2.12 -0.54 -7.62
N ILE A 75 -1.22 -1.38 -8.12
CA ILE A 75 -0.16 -0.99 -9.06
C ILE A 75 -0.74 -0.56 -10.40
N GLU A 76 -1.72 -1.29 -10.92
CA GLU A 76 -2.43 -0.90 -12.15
C GLU A 76 -3.16 0.43 -11.99
N ARG A 77 -3.74 0.70 -10.81
CA ARG A 77 -4.35 2.00 -10.50
C ARG A 77 -3.31 3.11 -10.50
N LEU A 78 -2.17 2.92 -9.85
CA LEU A 78 -1.07 3.89 -9.81
C LEU A 78 -0.53 4.19 -11.21
N THR A 79 -0.45 3.17 -12.07
CA THR A 79 0.01 3.34 -13.46
C THR A 79 -0.96 4.21 -14.28
N GLN A 80 -2.26 4.11 -14.03
CA GLN A 80 -3.30 4.88 -14.70
C GLN A 80 -3.48 6.31 -14.18
N GLN A 81 -2.93 6.65 -13.01
CA GLN A 81 -3.02 8.00 -12.42
C GLN A 81 -1.89 8.95 -12.84
N GLY A 82 -0.92 8.47 -13.64
CA GLY A 82 0.23 9.26 -14.10
C GLY A 82 0.01 10.03 -15.41
N GLY A 83 -1.07 10.80 -15.51
CA GLY A 83 -1.40 11.70 -16.64
C GLY A 83 -0.87 13.11 -16.48
#